data_AF-A0A0R3RMW8-F1
#
_entry.id   AF-A0A0R3RMW8-F1
#
_cell.length_a   1.000
_cell.length_b   1.000
_cell.length_c   1.000
_cell.angle_alpha   90.00
_cell.angle_beta   90.00
_cell.angle_gamma   90.00
#
_symmetry.space_group_name_H-M   'P 1'
#
loop_
_entity.id
_entity.type
_entity.pdbx_description
1 polymer ?
#
loop_
_entity_poly.entity_id
_entity_poly.type
_entity_poly.pdbx_seq_one_letter_code
_entity_poly.pdbx_strand_id
1 'polypeptide(L)'
;MDLISRWFDAIEAHYHSVNPYHNATHAADVLQATSFFLDSPTVAHYVQEAHATAALIAAAVHDLDHPGRGNAFLINTRQPLALLYNDQSVLENHHIALAFQLTLQSTNNINIFDGLTREEFTTLRQATVEMVLATDMSRHFEYLTKFQQVVANLKENEENENNISLTICRMLIKCADIGNPTREWELCERWAMRIVEEYFDQI
;
A
#
# COMPACT_ATOMS: atom_id res chain seq x y z
N MET A 1 -10.22 23.09 -6.61
CA MET A 1 -9.47 22.06 -5.86
C MET A 1 -8.03 22.08 -6.31
N ASP A 2 -7.09 21.99 -5.38
CA ASP A 2 -5.66 21.83 -5.70
C ASP A 2 -5.38 20.47 -6.37
N LEU A 3 -4.14 20.28 -6.82
CA LEU A 3 -3.70 19.08 -7.53
C LEU A 3 -3.86 17.80 -6.71
N ILE A 4 -3.48 17.85 -5.43
CA ILE A 4 -3.52 16.70 -4.52
C ILE A 4 -4.96 16.27 -4.27
N SER A 5 -5.87 17.22 -4.04
CA SER A 5 -7.30 16.93 -3.84
C SER A 5 -7.90 16.23 -5.06
N ARG A 6 -7.60 16.70 -6.27
CA ARG A 6 -8.09 16.06 -7.51
C ARG A 6 -7.49 14.67 -7.72
N TRP A 7 -6.25 14.46 -7.29
CA TRP A 7 -5.62 13.15 -7.33
C TRP A 7 -6.32 12.18 -6.38
N PHE A 8 -6.58 12.58 -5.12
CA PHE A 8 -7.33 11.76 -4.17
C PHE A 8 -8.75 11.45 -4.66
N ASP A 9 -9.49 12.43 -5.21
CA ASP A 9 -10.82 12.18 -5.80
C ASP A 9 -10.77 11.10 -6.89
N ALA A 10 -9.74 11.15 -7.75
CA ALA A 10 -9.57 10.17 -8.82
C ALA A 10 -9.22 8.78 -8.30
N ILE A 11 -8.39 8.67 -7.26
CA ILE A 11 -8.05 7.40 -6.61
C ILE A 11 -9.27 6.84 -5.86
N GLU A 12 -9.96 7.64 -5.05
CA GLU A 12 -11.16 7.24 -4.32
C GLU A 12 -12.26 6.72 -5.25
N ALA A 13 -12.45 7.35 -6.41
CA ALA A 13 -13.44 6.92 -7.41
C ALA A 13 -13.20 5.50 -7.98
N HIS A 14 -12.00 4.94 -7.82
CA HIS A 14 -11.65 3.58 -8.24
C HIS A 14 -11.63 2.58 -7.08
N TYR A 15 -12.01 2.99 -5.87
CA TYR A 15 -12.35 2.07 -4.80
C TYR A 15 -13.84 1.71 -4.86
N HIS A 16 -14.14 0.41 -4.86
CA HIS A 16 -15.51 -0.07 -4.93
C HIS A 16 -16.24 0.15 -3.61
N SER A 17 -17.16 1.12 -3.58
CA SER A 17 -17.98 1.40 -2.39
C SER A 17 -18.90 0.26 -1.98
N VAL A 18 -19.08 -0.74 -2.84
CA VAL A 18 -19.85 -1.96 -2.57
C VAL A 18 -19.07 -2.99 -1.76
N ASN A 19 -17.73 -2.92 -1.75
CA ASN A 19 -16.92 -3.82 -0.95
C ASN A 19 -17.10 -3.46 0.54
N PRO A 20 -17.43 -4.42 1.43
CA PRO A 20 -17.55 -4.13 2.86
C PRO A 20 -16.22 -3.69 3.50
N TYR A 21 -15.09 -4.30 3.11
CA TYR A 21 -13.77 -4.05 3.70
C TYR A 21 -12.83 -3.30 2.75
N HIS A 22 -12.46 -3.88 1.60
CA HIS A 22 -11.45 -3.31 0.69
C HIS A 22 -12.06 -2.18 -0.16
N ASN A 23 -12.33 -1.05 0.49
CA ASN A 23 -12.91 0.19 -0.07
C ASN A 23 -12.09 1.41 0.36
N ALA A 24 -12.50 2.62 -0.07
CA ALA A 24 -11.77 3.85 0.21
C ALA A 24 -11.63 4.17 1.72
N THR A 25 -12.56 3.69 2.56
CA THR A 25 -12.44 3.86 4.02
C THR A 25 -11.26 3.08 4.57
N HIS A 26 -11.02 1.87 4.05
CA HIS A 26 -9.86 1.06 4.45
C HIS A 26 -8.56 1.73 4.00
N ALA A 27 -8.49 2.17 2.74
CA ALA A 27 -7.35 2.93 2.23
C ALA A 27 -7.04 4.18 3.06
N ALA A 28 -8.08 4.92 3.49
CA ALA A 28 -7.93 6.07 4.36
C ALA A 28 -7.42 5.70 5.78
N ASP A 29 -7.88 4.59 6.35
CA ASP A 29 -7.40 4.07 7.65
C ASP A 29 -5.92 3.70 7.61
N VAL A 30 -5.49 3.03 6.52
CA VAL A 30 -4.10 2.64 6.28
C VAL A 30 -3.22 3.85 6.02
N LEU A 31 -3.68 4.83 5.23
CA LEU A 31 -2.99 6.09 5.00
C LEU A 31 -2.78 6.86 6.31
N GLN A 32 -3.82 6.95 7.14
CA GLN A 32 -3.76 7.64 8.43
C GLN A 32 -2.78 6.94 9.39
N ALA A 33 -2.82 5.61 9.50
CA ALA A 33 -1.88 4.85 10.33
C ALA A 33 -0.45 4.99 9.82
N THR A 34 -0.24 4.94 8.50
CA THR A 34 1.08 5.12 7.89
C THR A 34 1.65 6.49 8.23
N SER A 35 0.86 7.56 8.12
CA SER A 35 1.26 8.91 8.54
C SER A 35 1.62 8.96 10.02
N PHE A 36 0.78 8.37 10.89
CA PHE A 36 1.03 8.32 12.33
C PHE A 36 2.35 7.60 12.68
N PHE A 37 2.67 6.50 11.98
CA PHE A 37 3.92 5.80 12.20
C PHE A 37 5.14 6.60 11.72
N LEU A 38 5.02 7.30 10.60
CA LEU A 38 6.08 8.16 10.07
C LEU A 38 6.39 9.34 11.00
N ASP A 39 5.40 9.85 11.73
CA ASP A 39 5.56 10.93 12.71
C ASP A 39 6.28 10.49 14.00
N SER A 40 6.47 9.19 14.22
CA SER A 40 7.24 8.69 15.36
C SER A 40 8.69 9.15 15.27
N PRO A 41 9.26 9.83 16.30
CA PRO A 41 10.66 10.31 16.25
C PRO A 41 11.67 9.20 15.97
N THR A 42 11.41 8.00 16.47
CA THR A 42 12.26 6.83 16.23
C THR A 42 12.21 6.40 14.76
N VAL A 43 11.04 6.44 14.13
CA VAL A 43 10.87 6.08 12.71
C VAL A 43 11.44 7.16 11.81
N ALA A 44 11.10 8.42 12.07
CA ALA A 44 11.57 9.58 11.31
C ALA A 44 13.10 9.68 11.27
N HIS A 45 13.80 9.20 12.31
CA HIS A 45 15.26 9.14 12.33
C HIS A 45 15.87 8.22 11.25
N TYR A 46 15.17 7.14 10.88
CA TYR A 46 15.67 6.13 9.93
C TYR A 46 15.01 6.19 8.55
N VAL A 47 14.00 7.04 8.37
CA VAL A 47 13.23 7.10 7.12
C VAL A 47 13.57 8.35 6.33
N GLN A 48 14.00 8.14 5.08
CA GLN A 48 14.23 9.21 4.11
C GLN A 48 12.91 9.80 3.61
N GLU A 49 12.87 11.11 3.35
CA GLU A 49 11.67 11.84 2.90
C GLU A 49 11.05 11.24 1.62
N ALA A 50 11.88 10.78 0.68
CA ALA A 50 11.40 10.13 -0.53
C ALA A 50 10.65 8.82 -0.23
N HIS A 51 11.13 8.01 0.71
CA HIS A 51 10.43 6.78 1.12
C HIS A 51 9.19 7.06 1.96
N ALA A 52 9.21 8.09 2.82
CA ALA A 52 8.01 8.54 3.52
C ALA A 52 6.91 8.98 2.54
N THR A 53 7.27 9.77 1.53
CA THR A 53 6.36 10.19 0.45
C THR A 53 5.83 8.99 -0.32
N ALA A 54 6.70 8.06 -0.71
CA ALA A 54 6.31 6.84 -1.40
C ALA A 54 5.40 5.94 -0.55
N ALA A 55 5.58 5.90 0.77
CA ALA A 55 4.76 5.13 1.71
C ALA A 55 3.34 5.70 1.82
N LEU A 56 3.20 7.03 1.88
CA LEU A 56 1.88 7.68 1.86
C LEU A 56 1.15 7.43 0.54
N ILE A 57 1.84 7.53 -0.60
CA ILE A 57 1.26 7.20 -1.90
C ILE A 57 0.86 5.72 -1.96
N ALA A 58 1.74 4.82 -1.51
CA ALA A 58 1.48 3.38 -1.49
C ALA A 58 0.25 3.06 -0.64
N ALA A 59 0.16 3.59 0.58
CA ALA A 59 -0.99 3.38 1.47
C ALA A 59 -2.31 3.82 0.83
N ALA A 60 -2.33 4.94 0.12
CA ALA A 60 -3.52 5.46 -0.55
C ALA A 60 -4.00 4.59 -1.73
N VAL A 61 -3.13 3.76 -2.31
CA VAL A 61 -3.43 3.01 -3.55
C VAL A 61 -3.27 1.49 -3.42
N HIS A 62 -2.88 0.98 -2.24
CA HIS A 62 -2.45 -0.41 -2.10
C HIS A 62 -3.52 -1.45 -2.42
N ASP A 63 -4.79 -1.06 -2.42
CA ASP A 63 -5.99 -1.89 -2.68
C ASP A 63 -6.89 -1.33 -3.80
N LEU A 64 -6.34 -0.45 -4.65
CA LEU A 64 -7.12 0.25 -5.67
C LEU A 64 -7.79 -0.72 -6.66
N ASP A 65 -9.11 -0.58 -6.91
CA ASP A 65 -9.87 -1.50 -7.78
C ASP A 65 -9.92 -2.96 -7.27
N HIS A 66 -9.88 -3.15 -5.94
CA HIS A 66 -10.05 -4.49 -5.35
C HIS A 66 -11.43 -5.09 -5.68
N PRO A 67 -11.52 -6.34 -6.17
CA PRO A 67 -12.77 -6.96 -6.62
C PRO A 67 -13.58 -7.61 -5.48
N GLY A 68 -13.17 -7.43 -4.22
CA GLY A 68 -13.79 -8.08 -3.07
C GLY A 68 -13.50 -9.59 -3.00
N ARG A 69 -12.43 -10.05 -3.66
CA ARG A 69 -12.02 -11.46 -3.78
C ARG A 69 -10.51 -11.54 -3.67
N GLY A 70 -9.99 -12.50 -2.92
CA GLY A 70 -8.54 -12.66 -2.76
C GLY A 70 -7.83 -13.29 -3.96
N ASN A 71 -6.49 -13.19 -3.98
CA ASN A 71 -5.61 -13.75 -5.02
C ASN A 71 -5.92 -15.24 -5.32
N ALA A 72 -6.13 -16.06 -4.28
CA ALA A 72 -6.44 -17.48 -4.45
C ALA A 72 -7.74 -17.73 -5.25
N PHE A 73 -8.77 -16.90 -5.07
CA PHE A 73 -10.01 -16.99 -5.84
C PHE A 73 -9.76 -16.67 -7.31
N LEU A 74 -9.04 -15.57 -7.59
CA LEU A 74 -8.73 -15.14 -8.96
C LEU A 74 -7.94 -16.22 -9.72
N ILE A 75 -6.95 -16.82 -9.07
CA ILE A 75 -6.11 -17.89 -9.63
C ILE A 75 -6.95 -19.14 -9.89
N ASN A 76 -7.68 -19.63 -8.89
CA ASN A 76 -8.46 -20.87 -8.99
C ASN A 76 -9.58 -20.78 -10.02
N THR A 77 -10.13 -19.58 -10.25
CA THR A 77 -11.18 -19.34 -11.25
C THR A 77 -10.64 -18.83 -12.59
N ARG A 78 -9.32 -18.73 -12.75
CA ARG A 78 -8.62 -18.29 -13.98
C ARG A 78 -9.09 -16.91 -14.48
N GLN A 79 -9.26 -15.98 -13.54
CA GLN A 79 -9.65 -14.61 -13.88
C GLN A 79 -8.57 -13.95 -14.76
N PRO A 80 -8.95 -12.98 -15.62
CA PRO A 80 -8.01 -12.31 -16.52
C PRO A 80 -6.79 -11.71 -15.81
N LEU A 81 -6.97 -11.15 -14.60
CA LEU A 81 -5.86 -10.60 -13.81
C LEU A 81 -4.84 -11.66 -13.40
N ALA A 82 -5.30 -12.86 -13.01
CA ALA A 82 -4.40 -13.95 -12.63
C ALA A 82 -3.53 -14.39 -13.81
N LEU A 83 -4.13 -14.48 -15.01
CA LEU A 83 -3.40 -14.78 -16.25
C LEU A 83 -2.42 -13.65 -16.62
N LEU A 84 -2.84 -12.39 -16.46
CA LEU A 84 -2.02 -11.21 -16.77
C LEU A 84 -0.76 -11.14 -15.91
N TYR A 85 -0.90 -11.41 -14.61
CA TYR A 85 0.19 -11.35 -13.62
C TYR A 85 0.83 -12.71 -13.30
N ASN A 86 0.51 -13.75 -14.08
CA ASN A 86 1.08 -15.09 -13.97
C ASN A 86 1.01 -15.65 -12.53
N ASP A 87 -0.14 -15.48 -11.89
CA ASP A 87 -0.43 -15.92 -10.52
C ASP A 87 0.50 -15.32 -9.42
N GLN A 88 1.31 -14.30 -9.74
CA GLN A 88 2.23 -13.66 -8.78
C GLN A 88 1.65 -12.34 -8.27
N SER A 89 1.39 -12.24 -6.97
CA SER A 89 0.88 -11.03 -6.29
C SER A 89 -0.14 -10.28 -7.16
N VAL A 90 -1.19 -11.01 -7.57
CA VAL A 90 -2.06 -10.65 -8.70
C VAL A 90 -2.74 -9.31 -8.46
N LEU A 91 -3.34 -9.16 -7.28
CA LEU A 91 -4.02 -7.95 -6.84
C LEU A 91 -3.03 -6.82 -6.61
N GLU A 92 -1.92 -7.06 -5.91
CA GLU A 92 -0.96 -6.02 -5.57
C GLU A 92 -0.31 -5.42 -6.83
N ASN A 93 -0.04 -6.24 -7.85
CA ASN A 93 0.41 -5.77 -9.16
C ASN A 93 -0.68 -4.96 -9.89
N HIS A 94 -1.95 -5.37 -9.79
CA HIS A 94 -3.08 -4.67 -10.38
C HIS A 94 -3.25 -3.27 -9.76
N HIS A 95 -3.31 -3.20 -8.43
CA HIS A 95 -3.49 -1.97 -7.66
C HIS A 95 -2.46 -0.91 -8.05
N ILE A 96 -1.18 -1.28 -8.06
CA ILE A 96 -0.12 -0.33 -8.36
C ILE A 96 -0.03 0.03 -9.86
N ALA A 97 -0.31 -0.92 -10.75
CA ALA A 97 -0.32 -0.65 -12.19
C ALA A 97 -1.41 0.37 -12.54
N LEU A 98 -2.62 0.18 -12.02
CA LEU A 98 -3.74 1.07 -12.22
C LEU A 98 -3.48 2.46 -11.62
N ALA A 99 -2.95 2.53 -10.40
CA ALA A 99 -2.65 3.80 -9.73
C ALA A 99 -1.74 4.70 -10.58
N PHE A 100 -0.66 4.13 -11.11
CA PHE A 100 0.25 4.88 -11.98
C PHE A 100 -0.36 5.17 -13.35
N GLN A 101 -1.15 4.26 -13.91
CA GLN A 101 -1.86 4.52 -15.17
C GLN A 101 -2.78 5.73 -15.03
N LEU A 102 -3.61 5.79 -13.98
CA LEU A 102 -4.53 6.89 -13.72
C LEU A 102 -3.80 8.21 -13.50
N THR A 103 -2.71 8.17 -12.72
CA THR A 103 -1.95 9.37 -12.34
C THR A 103 -1.22 9.98 -13.53
N LEU A 104 -0.65 9.15 -14.41
CA LEU A 104 0.18 9.60 -15.54
C LEU A 104 -0.63 9.89 -16.82
N GLN A 105 -1.92 9.59 -16.82
CA GLN A 105 -2.81 9.93 -17.94
C GLN A 105 -2.91 11.46 -18.10
N SER A 106 -2.41 11.97 -19.22
CA SER A 106 -2.40 13.41 -19.53
C SER A 106 -3.79 14.05 -19.57
N THR A 107 -4.84 13.25 -19.78
CA THR A 107 -6.24 13.71 -19.81
C THR A 107 -6.78 14.11 -18.44
N ASN A 108 -6.20 13.59 -17.35
CA ASN A 108 -6.76 13.75 -16.01
C ASN A 108 -6.20 14.99 -15.30
N ASN A 109 -5.06 15.54 -15.76
CA ASN A 109 -4.38 16.69 -15.16
C ASN A 109 -4.09 16.49 -13.64
N ILE A 110 -3.95 15.24 -13.18
CA ILE A 110 -3.74 14.84 -11.77
C ILE A 110 -2.32 14.34 -11.50
N ASN A 111 -1.36 14.59 -12.38
CA ASN A 111 -0.02 14.06 -12.22
C ASN A 111 0.73 14.75 -11.07
N ILE A 112 0.67 14.14 -9.89
CA ILE A 112 1.39 14.59 -8.68
C ILE A 112 2.92 14.51 -8.83
N PHE A 113 3.43 13.94 -9.93
CA PHE A 113 4.87 13.78 -10.21
C PHE A 113 5.42 14.77 -11.24
N ASP A 114 4.60 15.68 -11.80
CA ASP A 114 5.02 16.59 -12.89
C ASP A 114 6.24 17.48 -12.54
N GLY A 115 6.48 17.75 -11.27
CA GLY A 115 7.63 18.53 -10.80
C GLY A 115 8.92 17.75 -10.57
N LEU A 116 8.88 16.41 -10.67
CA LEU A 116 10.04 15.56 -10.39
C LEU A 116 10.95 15.43 -11.61
N THR A 117 12.25 15.35 -11.36
CA THR A 117 13.20 14.85 -12.35
C THR A 117 12.91 13.38 -12.68
N ARG A 118 13.44 12.91 -13.81
CA ARG A 118 13.31 11.51 -14.23
C ARG A 118 13.89 10.54 -13.19
N GLU A 119 14.99 10.91 -12.54
CA GLU A 119 15.64 10.09 -11.53
C GLU A 119 14.81 10.01 -10.24
N GLU A 120 14.31 11.16 -9.76
CA GLU A 120 13.42 11.21 -8.59
C GLU A 120 12.14 10.41 -8.81
N PHE A 121 11.50 10.58 -9.97
CA PHE A 121 10.31 9.79 -10.33
C PHE A 121 10.61 8.28 -10.36
N THR A 122 11.76 7.89 -10.92
CA THR A 122 12.14 6.46 -11.01
C THR A 122 12.33 5.86 -9.62
N THR A 123 13.03 6.57 -8.73
CA THR A 123 13.26 6.14 -7.34
C THR A 123 11.95 6.08 -6.56
N LEU A 124 11.13 7.14 -6.62
CA LEU A 124 9.85 7.20 -5.92
C LEU A 124 8.91 6.09 -6.40
N ARG A 125 8.79 5.90 -7.72
CA ARG A 125 7.99 4.84 -8.32
C ARG A 125 8.43 3.47 -7.83
N GLN A 126 9.74 3.19 -7.86
CA GLN A 126 10.27 1.90 -7.42
C GLN A 126 9.91 1.63 -5.96
N ALA A 127 10.10 2.61 -5.09
CA ALA A 127 9.76 2.48 -3.67
C ALA A 127 8.26 2.24 -3.45
N THR A 128 7.37 2.98 -4.12
CA THR A 128 5.92 2.79 -4.03
C THR A 128 5.51 1.39 -4.50
N VAL A 129 6.07 0.92 -5.63
CA VAL A 129 5.82 -0.44 -6.15
C VAL A 129 6.20 -1.50 -5.14
N GLU A 130 7.38 -1.39 -4.55
CA GLU A 130 7.86 -2.37 -3.60
C GLU A 130 7.10 -2.37 -2.27
N MET A 131 6.50 -1.23 -1.88
CA MET A 131 5.64 -1.13 -0.71
C MET A 131 4.26 -1.72 -0.95
N VAL A 132 3.64 -1.47 -2.10
CA VAL A 132 2.36 -2.13 -2.44
C VAL A 132 2.56 -3.64 -2.61
N LEU A 133 3.61 -4.11 -3.29
CA LEU A 133 3.89 -5.55 -3.36
C LEU A 133 4.22 -6.19 -2.00
N ALA A 134 4.60 -5.38 -1.01
CA ALA A 134 4.82 -5.88 0.34
C ALA A 134 3.50 -6.18 1.08
N THR A 135 2.35 -5.62 0.68
CA THR A 135 1.07 -5.90 1.35
C THR A 135 0.60 -7.34 1.11
N ASP A 136 1.05 -7.99 0.04
CA ASP A 136 0.79 -9.42 -0.23
C ASP A 136 1.13 -10.30 0.99
N MET A 137 0.09 -10.86 1.59
CA MET A 137 0.20 -11.65 2.81
C MET A 137 0.84 -13.02 2.60
N SER A 138 0.92 -13.52 1.37
CA SER A 138 1.70 -14.73 1.05
C SER A 138 3.21 -14.54 1.30
N ARG A 139 3.66 -13.28 1.26
CA ARG A 139 5.06 -12.89 1.47
C ARG A 139 5.35 -12.34 2.87
N HIS A 140 4.36 -12.37 3.79
CA HIS A 140 4.47 -11.77 5.12
C HIS A 140 5.76 -12.15 5.86
N PHE A 141 6.07 -13.45 5.94
CA PHE A 141 7.24 -13.94 6.67
C PHE A 141 8.56 -13.55 6.00
N GLU A 142 8.60 -13.43 4.67
CA GLU A 142 9.78 -12.96 3.95
C GLU A 142 10.14 -11.52 4.37
N TYR A 143 9.15 -10.63 4.37
CA TYR A 143 9.35 -9.24 4.78
C TYR A 143 9.64 -9.12 6.29
N LEU A 144 8.98 -9.91 7.13
CA LEU A 144 9.21 -9.91 8.58
C LEU A 144 10.64 -10.33 8.93
N THR A 145 11.16 -11.41 8.34
CA THR A 145 12.52 -11.86 8.59
C THR A 145 13.54 -10.80 8.17
N LYS A 146 13.37 -10.19 6.99
CA LYS A 146 14.25 -9.09 6.53
C LYS A 146 14.22 -7.90 7.48
N PHE A 147 13.03 -7.49 7.93
CA PHE A 147 12.88 -6.40 8.89
C PHE A 147 13.58 -6.70 10.21
N GLN A 148 13.39 -7.90 10.78
CA GLN A 148 14.06 -8.30 12.03
C GLN A 148 15.58 -8.26 11.91
N GLN A 149 16.15 -8.72 10.78
CA GLN A 149 17.58 -8.67 10.51
C GLN A 149 18.12 -7.23 10.42
N VAL A 150 17.39 -6.35 9.75
CA VAL A 150 17.76 -4.93 9.63
C VAL A 150 17.69 -4.23 10.99
N VAL A 151 16.61 -4.43 11.74
CA VAL A 151 16.40 -3.80 13.06
C VAL A 151 17.43 -4.27 14.09
N ALA A 152 17.81 -5.56 14.07
CA ALA A 152 18.82 -6.09 14.98
C ALA A 152 20.21 -5.44 14.77
N ASN A 153 20.50 -4.98 13.55
CA ASN A 153 21.81 -4.49 13.14
C ASN A 153 21.81 -2.98 12.77
N LEU A 154 20.85 -2.19 13.25
CA LEU A 154 20.70 -0.77 12.85
C LEU A 154 21.98 0.06 13.05
N LYS A 155 22.70 -0.18 14.16
CA LYS A 155 23.93 0.55 14.50
C LYS A 155 25.14 0.14 13.66
N GLU A 156 25.10 -1.04 13.06
CA GLU A 156 26.22 -1.59 12.27
C GLU A 156 26.02 -1.35 10.77
N ASN A 157 24.83 -0.90 10.36
CA ASN A 157 24.42 -0.73 8.97
C ASN A 157 24.33 0.75 8.53
N GLU A 158 25.08 1.66 9.15
CA GLU A 158 25.06 3.10 8.80
C GLU A 158 25.37 3.35 7.31
N GLU A 159 26.11 2.46 6.64
CA GLU A 159 26.40 2.58 5.20
C GLU A 159 25.22 2.21 4.27
N ASN A 160 24.09 1.73 4.81
CA ASN A 160 22.95 1.24 4.03
C ASN A 160 21.61 1.90 4.42
N GLU A 161 21.64 3.21 4.68
CA GLU A 161 20.47 4.02 5.07
C GLU A 161 19.27 3.85 4.13
N ASN A 162 19.52 3.77 2.82
CA ASN A 162 18.47 3.58 1.81
C ASN A 162 17.70 2.27 2.06
N ASN A 163 18.42 1.14 2.18
CA ASN A 163 17.78 -0.15 2.43
C ASN A 163 17.11 -0.22 3.81
N ILE A 164 17.69 0.42 4.84
CA ILE A 164 17.06 0.53 6.16
C ILE A 164 15.72 1.24 6.02
N SER A 165 15.73 2.44 5.43
CA SER A 165 14.54 3.27 5.25
C SER A 165 13.43 2.56 4.47
N LEU A 166 13.77 1.92 3.35
CA LEU A 166 12.82 1.17 2.53
C LEU A 166 12.26 -0.06 3.26
N THR A 167 13.10 -0.79 4.00
CA THR A 167 12.68 -1.98 4.77
C THR A 167 11.72 -1.59 5.90
N ILE A 168 11.99 -0.48 6.58
CA ILE A 168 11.10 0.08 7.60
C ILE A 168 9.76 0.46 6.95
N CYS A 169 9.76 1.20 5.85
CA CYS A 169 8.51 1.64 5.19
C CYS A 169 7.64 0.47 4.70
N ARG A 170 8.26 -0.58 4.13
CA ARG A 170 7.57 -1.82 3.77
C ARG A 170 6.92 -2.51 4.97
N MET A 171 7.54 -2.48 6.15
CA MET A 171 6.94 -3.05 7.35
C MET A 171 5.84 -2.14 7.91
N LEU A 172 6.02 -0.82 7.86
CA LEU A 172 5.03 0.14 8.32
C LEU A 172 3.70 0.03 7.58
N ILE A 173 3.74 -0.04 6.24
CA ILE A 173 2.50 -0.19 5.47
C ILE A 173 1.80 -1.51 5.79
N LYS A 174 2.54 -2.61 5.99
CA LYS A 174 1.95 -3.89 6.44
C LYS A 174 1.33 -3.76 7.82
N CYS A 175 2.01 -3.13 8.78
CA CYS A 175 1.46 -2.89 10.11
C CYS A 175 0.19 -2.02 10.08
N ALA A 176 0.12 -1.04 9.17
CA ALA A 176 -1.05 -0.20 8.99
C ALA A 176 -2.23 -0.99 8.39
N ASP A 177 -1.96 -1.77 7.35
CA ASP A 177 -2.92 -2.61 6.63
C ASP A 177 -3.60 -3.65 7.55
N ILE A 178 -2.81 -4.46 8.26
CA ILE A 178 -3.35 -5.45 9.22
C ILE A 178 -3.56 -4.89 10.63
N GLY A 179 -3.60 -3.56 10.78
CA GLY A 179 -3.58 -2.85 12.05
C GLY A 179 -4.93 -2.81 12.79
N ASN A 180 -6.03 -3.23 12.17
CA ASN A 180 -7.37 -3.08 12.75
C ASN A 180 -7.53 -3.68 14.17
N PRO A 181 -6.93 -4.84 14.51
CA PRO A 181 -7.01 -5.40 15.86
C PRO A 181 -6.36 -4.54 16.95
N THR A 182 -5.57 -3.54 16.57
CA THR A 182 -4.90 -2.60 17.49
C THR A 182 -5.67 -1.30 17.71
N ARG A 183 -6.78 -1.10 16.98
CA ARG A 183 -7.67 0.06 17.15
C ARG A 183 -8.49 -0.10 18.43
N GLU A 184 -9.13 0.99 18.87
CA GLU A 184 -10.12 0.92 19.95
C GLU A 184 -11.19 -0.14 19.65
N TRP A 185 -11.70 -0.79 20.69
CA TRP A 185 -12.54 -1.98 20.57
C TRP A 185 -13.70 -1.82 19.56
N GLU A 186 -14.39 -0.67 19.59
CA GLU A 186 -15.50 -0.39 18.67
C GLU A 186 -15.06 -0.41 17.20
N LEU A 187 -13.90 0.17 16.89
CA LEU A 187 -13.34 0.17 15.53
C LEU A 187 -12.82 -1.21 15.14
N CYS A 188 -12.15 -1.90 16.06
CA CYS A 188 -11.69 -3.28 15.86
C CYS A 188 -12.86 -4.21 15.51
N GLU A 189 -13.95 -4.16 16.28
CA GLU A 189 -15.16 -4.96 16.04
C GLU A 189 -15.79 -4.63 14.67
N ARG A 190 -15.92 -3.34 14.33
CA ARG A 190 -16.49 -2.91 13.04
C ARG A 190 -15.65 -3.39 11.85
N TRP A 191 -14.33 -3.29 11.93
CA TRP A 191 -13.44 -3.79 10.87
C TRP A 191 -13.50 -5.32 10.77
N ALA A 192 -13.55 -6.02 11.90
CA ALA A 192 -13.70 -7.47 11.93
C ALA A 192 -15.02 -7.92 11.27
N MET A 193 -16.13 -7.23 11.51
CA MET A 193 -17.40 -7.54 10.86
C MET A 193 -17.36 -7.28 9.35
N ARG A 194 -16.72 -6.18 8.92
CA ARG A 194 -16.56 -5.85 7.50
C ARG A 194 -15.77 -6.90 6.73
N ILE A 195 -14.62 -7.34 7.26
CA ILE A 195 -13.81 -8.36 6.57
C ILE A 195 -14.55 -9.70 6.52
N VAL A 196 -15.30 -10.04 7.58
CA VAL A 196 -16.14 -11.24 7.61
C VAL A 196 -17.25 -11.18 6.57
N GLU A 197 -17.95 -10.05 6.45
CA GLU A 197 -18.98 -9.82 5.43
C GLU A 197 -18.40 -9.99 4.02
N GLU A 198 -17.27 -9.35 3.73
CA GLU A 198 -16.63 -9.47 2.43
C GLU A 198 -16.17 -10.90 2.13
N TYR A 199 -15.69 -11.65 3.13
CA TYR A 199 -15.36 -13.07 2.99
C TYR A 199 -16.58 -13.96 2.71
N PHE A 200 -17.72 -13.67 3.32
CA PHE A 200 -18.96 -14.40 3.04
C PHE A 200 -19.47 -14.17 1.61
N ASP A 201 -19.28 -12.97 1.09
CA ASP A 201 -19.64 -12.65 -0.29
C ASP A 201 -18.78 -13.40 -1.32
N GLN A 202 -17.63 -13.98 -0.94
CA GLN A 202 -16.74 -14.72 -1.85
C GLN A 202 -17.21 -16.13 -2.23
N ILE A 203 -18.24 -16.64 -1.55
CA ILE A 203 -18.75 -18.01 -1.68
C ILE A 203 -19.58 -18.18 -2.96
#